data_AF-A0A2R5L1S9-F1
#
_entry.id   AF-A0A2R5L1S9-F1
#
_cell.length_a   1.000
_cell.length_b   1.000
_cell.length_c   1.000
_cell.angle_alpha   90.00
_cell.angle_beta   90.00
_cell.angle_gamma   90.00
#
_symmetry.space_group_name_H-M   'P 1'
#
loop_
_entity.id
_entity.type
_entity.pdbx_description
1 polymer ?
#
loop_
_entity_poly.entity_id
_entity_poly.type
_entity_poly.pdbx_seq_one_letter_code
_entity_poly.pdbx_strand_id
1 'polypeptide(L)'
;GRLVNDWENWNKKKNQQVKELVRKGIPVHFRGITWQLLCDAHSSPDKFKYAEHLKTTSACEKVIRRDIARTYPEHDFFKEKDGLGQESLFNVMKAYSLHDREVGYCQGSAFIVG
;
A
#
# COMPACT_ATOMS: atom_id res chain seq x y z
N GLY A 1 6.87 17.68 -11.36
CA GLY A 1 6.18 16.70 -12.22
C GLY A 1 6.97 16.21 -13.43
N ARG A 2 7.98 16.92 -13.96
CA ARG A 2 8.63 16.57 -15.24
C ARG A 2 9.27 15.16 -15.28
N LEU A 3 9.82 14.69 -14.15
CA LEU A 3 10.38 13.34 -14.02
C LEU A 3 9.28 12.26 -14.05
N VAL A 4 8.23 12.44 -13.24
CA VAL A 4 7.11 11.49 -13.14
C VAL A 4 6.40 11.34 -14.49
N ASN A 5 6.25 12.43 -15.24
CA ASN A 5 5.60 12.42 -16.56
C ASN A 5 6.46 11.76 -17.66
N ASP A 6 7.76 11.59 -17.45
CA ASP A 6 8.70 10.98 -18.40
C ASP A 6 9.41 9.77 -17.76
N TRP A 7 8.67 9.04 -16.92
CA TRP A 7 9.22 8.01 -16.03
C TRP A 7 10.06 6.96 -16.79
N GLU A 8 9.59 6.46 -17.92
CA GLU A 8 10.29 5.41 -18.67
C GLU A 8 11.70 5.82 -19.11
N ASN A 9 11.84 7.05 -19.60
CA ASN A 9 13.11 7.61 -20.03
C ASN A 9 14.04 7.82 -18.83
N TRP A 10 13.52 8.36 -17.73
CA TRP A 10 14.28 8.59 -16.50
C TRP A 10 14.73 7.28 -15.85
N ASN A 11 13.85 6.28 -15.80
CA ASN A 11 14.16 4.99 -15.21
C ASN A 11 15.20 4.21 -16.03
N LYS A 12 15.12 4.25 -17.37
CA LYS A 12 16.05 3.53 -18.26
C LYS A 12 17.38 4.25 -18.45
N LYS A 13 17.36 5.57 -18.68
CA LYS A 13 18.57 6.33 -19.09
C LYS A 13 19.20 7.15 -17.97
N LYS A 14 18.47 7.40 -16.88
CA LYS A 14 18.89 8.29 -15.79
C LYS A 14 18.70 7.66 -14.40
N ASN A 15 18.74 6.32 -14.31
CA ASN A 15 18.46 5.58 -13.08
C ASN A 15 19.29 6.06 -11.88
N GLN A 16 20.57 6.39 -12.10
CA GLN A 16 21.45 6.89 -11.06
C GLN A 16 20.96 8.23 -10.47
N GLN A 17 20.52 9.15 -11.33
CA GLN A 17 19.95 10.44 -10.90
C GLN A 17 18.63 10.23 -10.15
N VAL A 18 17.79 9.29 -10.58
CA VAL A 18 16.56 8.91 -9.85
C VAL A 18 16.92 8.44 -8.44
N LYS A 19 17.89 7.53 -8.29
CA LYS A 19 18.34 7.03 -6.98
C LYS A 19 18.86 8.16 -6.08
N GLU A 20 19.61 9.11 -6.62
CA GLU A 20 20.09 10.28 -5.86
C GLU A 20 18.95 11.17 -5.38
N LEU A 21 17.95 11.43 -6.22
CA LEU A 21 16.77 12.21 -5.84
C LEU A 21 15.94 11.48 -4.76
N VAL A 22 15.77 10.17 -4.87
CA VAL A 22 15.08 9.36 -3.84
C VAL A 22 15.82 9.44 -2.50
N ARG A 23 17.16 9.35 -2.48
CA ARG A 23 17.97 9.48 -1.26
C ARG A 23 17.86 10.86 -0.61
N LYS A 24 17.64 11.91 -1.41
CA LYS A 24 17.38 13.28 -0.91
C LYS A 24 15.97 13.45 -0.33
N GLY A 25 15.10 12.46 -0.52
CA GLY A 25 13.73 12.46 -0.05
C GLY A 25 12.73 12.82 -1.16
N ILE A 26 11.66 12.03 -1.25
CA ILE A 26 10.55 12.29 -2.17
C ILE A 26 9.56 13.26 -1.48
N PRO A 27 9.23 14.40 -2.09
CA PRO A 27 8.24 15.33 -1.55
C PRO A 27 6.88 14.63 -1.36
N VAL A 28 6.18 14.96 -0.27
CA VAL A 28 4.97 14.24 0.17
C VAL A 28 3.91 14.08 -0.93
N HIS A 29 3.61 15.14 -1.67
CA HIS A 29 2.62 15.13 -2.76
C HIS A 29 2.99 14.24 -3.95
N PHE A 30 4.27 13.84 -4.09
CA PHE A 30 4.73 12.94 -5.14
C PHE A 30 4.93 11.49 -4.67
N ARG A 31 4.93 11.22 -3.36
CA ARG A 31 5.21 9.87 -2.83
C ARG A 31 4.26 8.82 -3.41
N GLY A 32 2.96 9.09 -3.42
CA GLY A 32 1.95 8.16 -3.90
C GLY A 32 2.20 7.68 -5.34
N ILE A 33 2.57 8.60 -6.25
CA ILE A 33 2.86 8.25 -7.65
C ILE A 33 4.28 7.69 -7.81
N THR A 34 5.28 8.28 -7.15
CA THR A 34 6.68 7.84 -7.29
C THR A 34 6.91 6.44 -6.73
N TRP A 35 6.30 6.06 -5.61
CA TRP A 35 6.43 4.71 -5.07
C TRP A 35 5.82 3.66 -5.99
N GLN A 36 4.64 3.91 -6.55
CA GLN A 36 4.02 3.02 -7.54
C GLN A 36 4.89 2.83 -8.79
N LEU A 37 5.53 3.90 -9.26
CA LEU A 37 6.45 3.84 -10.40
C LEU A 37 7.74 3.08 -10.08
N LEU A 38 8.27 3.23 -8.86
CA LEU A 38 9.49 2.54 -8.41
C LEU A 38 9.31 1.04 -8.27
N CYS A 39 8.12 0.57 -7.87
CA CYS A 39 7.80 -0.86 -7.76
C CYS A 39 7.05 -1.42 -8.98
N ASP A 40 6.87 -0.63 -10.03
CA ASP A 40 6.14 -1.01 -11.25
C ASP A 40 4.73 -1.58 -10.97
N ALA A 41 4.03 -1.00 -9.98
CA ALA A 41 2.75 -1.51 -9.50
C ALA A 41 1.67 -1.57 -10.59
N HIS A 42 1.73 -0.68 -11.58
CA HIS A 42 0.75 -0.61 -12.66
C HIS A 42 0.82 -1.80 -13.62
N SER A 43 2.01 -2.40 -13.77
CA SER A 43 2.26 -3.54 -14.66
C SER A 43 2.04 -4.88 -13.95
N SER A 44 1.75 -4.87 -12.64
CA SER A 44 1.53 -6.09 -11.87
C SER A 44 0.28 -6.85 -12.34
N PRO A 45 0.39 -8.14 -12.70
CA PRO A 45 -0.76 -8.95 -13.10
C PRO A 45 -1.74 -9.17 -11.94
N ASP A 46 -1.28 -9.04 -10.71
CA ASP A 46 -2.07 -9.28 -9.49
C ASP A 46 -3.03 -8.14 -9.16
N LYS A 47 -2.89 -6.98 -9.83
CA LYS A 47 -3.76 -5.82 -9.64
C LYS A 47 -5.25 -6.17 -9.76
N PHE A 48 -5.60 -7.08 -10.67
CA PHE A 48 -6.98 -7.49 -10.90
C PHE A 48 -7.54 -8.41 -9.81
N LYS A 49 -6.67 -9.09 -9.04
CA LYS A 49 -7.08 -10.03 -7.98
C LYS A 49 -7.64 -9.34 -6.75
N TYR A 50 -7.29 -8.06 -6.53
CA TYR A 50 -7.75 -7.31 -5.37
C TYR A 50 -9.29 -7.31 -5.24
N ALA A 51 -10.01 -6.99 -6.32
CA ALA A 51 -11.47 -6.94 -6.33
C ALA A 51 -12.12 -8.32 -6.08
N GLU A 52 -11.45 -9.41 -6.47
CA GLU A 52 -11.88 -10.78 -6.19
C GLU A 52 -11.67 -11.12 -4.71
N HIS A 53 -10.51 -10.78 -4.15
CA HIS A 53 -10.20 -11.03 -2.74
C HIS A 53 -11.16 -10.31 -1.79
N LEU A 54 -11.61 -9.09 -2.12
CA LEU A 54 -12.59 -8.38 -1.28
C LEU A 54 -13.93 -9.13 -1.14
N LYS A 55 -14.31 -9.93 -2.15
CA LYS A 55 -15.55 -10.73 -2.14
C LYS A 55 -15.41 -12.05 -1.37
N THR A 56 -14.18 -12.44 -1.01
CA THR A 56 -13.88 -13.71 -0.34
C THR A 56 -13.66 -13.46 1.14
N THR A 57 -14.07 -14.39 2.01
CA THR A 57 -13.81 -14.27 3.47
C THR A 57 -12.40 -14.74 3.82
N SER A 58 -11.69 -13.97 4.66
CA SER A 58 -10.39 -14.39 5.20
C SER A 58 -10.53 -14.98 6.61
N ALA A 59 -9.77 -16.03 6.91
CA ALA A 59 -9.64 -16.55 8.28
C ALA A 59 -9.00 -15.52 9.23
N CYS A 60 -8.28 -14.54 8.69
CA CYS A 60 -7.56 -13.53 9.46
C CYS A 60 -8.41 -12.30 9.83
N GLU A 61 -9.66 -12.18 9.38
CA GLU A 61 -10.43 -10.93 9.54
C GLU A 61 -10.53 -10.45 11.01
N LYS A 62 -10.72 -11.38 11.95
CA LYS A 62 -10.78 -11.05 13.38
C LYS A 62 -9.48 -10.45 13.91
N VAL A 63 -8.34 -11.04 13.52
CA VAL A 63 -7.03 -10.57 13.98
C VAL A 63 -6.66 -9.23 13.33
N ILE A 64 -7.02 -9.06 12.05
CA ILE A 64 -6.84 -7.81 11.30
C ILE A 64 -7.62 -6.67 11.97
N ARG A 65 -8.91 -6.86 12.26
CA ARG A 65 -9.75 -5.82 12.90
C ARG A 65 -9.20 -5.38 14.25
N ARG A 66 -8.73 -6.33 15.06
CA ARG A 66 -8.10 -6.04 16.35
C ARG A 66 -6.84 -5.18 16.19
N ASP A 67 -6.03 -5.42 15.18
CA ASP A 67 -4.81 -4.65 14.92
C ASP A 67 -5.11 -3.26 14.33
N ILE A 68 -6.14 -3.14 13.49
CA ILE A 68 -6.57 -1.84 12.95
C ILE A 68 -7.02 -0.89 14.04
N ALA A 69 -7.78 -1.38 15.03
CA ALA A 69 -8.25 -0.56 16.15
C ALA A 69 -7.11 0.10 16.97
N ARG A 70 -5.88 -0.42 16.86
CA ARG A 70 -4.68 0.12 17.52
C ARG A 70 -3.65 0.71 16.54
N THR A 71 -3.97 0.80 15.25
CA THR A 71 -3.10 1.36 14.21
C THR A 71 -3.46 2.81 13.95
N TYR A 72 -2.54 3.73 14.29
CA TYR A 72 -2.73 5.19 14.18
C TYR A 72 -4.04 5.72 14.81
N PRO A 73 -4.39 5.36 16.06
CA PRO A 73 -5.71 5.66 16.64
C PRO A 73 -6.02 7.16 16.77
N GLU A 74 -4.99 8.01 16.85
CA GLU A 74 -5.15 9.46 16.95
C GLU A 74 -5.08 10.18 15.59
N HIS A 75 -4.80 9.46 14.50
CA HIS A 75 -4.67 10.07 13.17
C HIS A 75 -6.06 10.36 12.58
N ASP A 76 -6.27 11.57 12.07
CA ASP A 76 -7.59 12.04 11.61
C ASP A 76 -8.29 11.09 10.62
N PHE A 77 -7.52 10.43 9.75
CA PHE A 77 -8.06 9.48 8.78
C PHE A 77 -8.44 8.12 9.37
N PHE A 78 -7.82 7.71 10.48
CA PHE A 78 -7.96 6.36 11.07
C PHE A 78 -8.68 6.35 12.42
N LYS A 79 -8.89 7.51 13.06
CA LYS A 79 -9.47 7.63 14.40
C LYS A 79 -10.93 7.21 14.50
N GLU A 80 -11.69 7.31 13.40
CA GLU A 80 -13.10 6.91 13.38
C GLU A 80 -13.20 5.39 13.32
N LYS A 81 -13.79 4.79 14.35
CA LYS A 81 -14.06 3.35 14.42
C LYS A 81 -15.00 2.97 13.27
N ASP A 82 -14.61 1.94 12.51
CA ASP A 82 -15.34 1.48 11.33
C ASP A 82 -15.52 2.58 10.25
N GLY A 83 -14.74 3.67 10.33
CA GLY A 83 -14.71 4.75 9.36
C GLY A 83 -13.92 4.40 8.09
N LEU A 84 -13.91 5.31 7.12
CA LEU A 84 -13.34 5.07 5.79
C LEU A 84 -11.88 4.62 5.81
N GLY A 85 -11.03 5.23 6.65
CA GLY A 85 -9.62 4.85 6.74
C GLY A 85 -9.40 3.45 7.32
N GLN A 86 -10.14 3.09 8.37
CA GLN A 86 -10.07 1.75 8.97
C GLN A 86 -10.57 0.67 8.00
N GLU A 87 -11.69 0.91 7.31
CA GLU A 87 -12.21 -0.03 6.31
C GLU A 87 -11.31 -0.16 5.08
N SER A 88 -10.69 0.95 4.64
CA SER A 88 -9.68 0.90 3.56
C SER A 88 -8.46 0.06 3.95
N LEU A 89 -7.96 0.27 5.17
CA LEU A 89 -6.83 -0.51 5.71
C LEU A 89 -7.20 -1.99 5.89
N PHE A 90 -8.41 -2.27 6.37
CA PHE A 90 -8.95 -3.63 6.49
C PHE A 90 -8.97 -4.34 5.14
N ASN A 91 -9.47 -3.68 4.11
CA ASN A 91 -9.58 -4.25 2.76
C ASN A 91 -8.22 -4.64 2.18
N VAL A 92 -7.19 -3.79 2.35
CA VAL A 92 -5.84 -4.12 1.87
C VAL A 92 -5.24 -5.29 2.66
N MET A 93 -5.34 -5.27 4.00
CA MET A 93 -4.80 -6.34 4.84
C MET A 93 -5.52 -7.68 4.60
N LYS A 94 -6.84 -7.64 4.43
CA LYS A 94 -7.66 -8.80 4.09
C LYS A 94 -7.24 -9.37 2.75
N ALA A 95 -7.13 -8.51 1.72
CA ALA A 95 -6.74 -8.94 0.39
C ALA A 95 -5.34 -9.57 0.39
N TYR A 96 -4.38 -8.98 1.10
CA TYR A 96 -3.05 -9.56 1.26
C TYR A 96 -3.10 -10.96 1.90
N SER A 97 -3.87 -11.13 2.98
CA SER A 97 -3.99 -12.43 3.66
C SER A 97 -4.62 -13.55 2.80
N LEU A 98 -5.35 -13.18 1.76
CA LEU A 98 -5.93 -14.11 0.79
C LEU A 98 -5.04 -14.35 -0.41
N HIS A 99 -4.19 -13.37 -0.73
CA HIS A 99 -3.21 -13.43 -1.80
C HIS A 99 -2.05 -14.37 -1.42
N ASP A 100 -1.48 -14.17 -0.24
CA ASP A 100 -0.48 -15.05 0.36
C ASP A 100 -1.12 -15.80 1.54
N ARG A 101 -1.71 -16.96 1.24
CA ARG A 101 -2.42 -17.76 2.26
C ARG A 101 -1.49 -18.53 3.18
N GLU A 102 -0.25 -18.76 2.75
CA GLU A 102 0.75 -19.48 3.56
C GLU A 102 1.18 -18.61 4.75
N VAL A 103 1.43 -17.32 4.48
CA VAL A 103 1.71 -16.32 5.51
C VAL A 103 0.42 -15.84 6.18
N GLY A 104 -0.60 -15.56 5.39
CA GLY A 104 -1.85 -14.95 5.84
C GLY A 104 -1.63 -13.51 6.33
N TYR A 105 -1.82 -13.29 7.62
CA TYR A 105 -1.65 -11.97 8.24
C TYR A 105 -0.56 -11.99 9.32
N CYS A 106 0.44 -11.14 9.16
CA CYS A 106 1.44 -10.87 10.18
C CYS A 106 0.99 -9.70 11.08
N GLN A 107 1.06 -9.92 12.40
CA GLN A 107 0.71 -8.90 13.39
C GLN A 107 1.56 -7.64 13.22
N GLY A 108 0.92 -6.46 13.23
CA GLY A 108 1.59 -5.18 13.04
C GLY A 108 1.79 -4.75 11.57
N SER A 109 1.52 -5.60 10.58
CA SER A 109 1.62 -5.23 9.16
C SER A 109 0.72 -4.05 8.77
N ALA A 110 -0.34 -3.79 9.54
CA ALA A 110 -1.22 -2.63 9.37
C ALA A 110 -0.47 -1.28 9.47
N PHE A 111 0.62 -1.18 10.24
CA PHE A 111 1.43 0.05 10.33
C PHE A 111 2.29 0.32 9.09
N ILE A 112 2.57 -0.71 8.29
CA ILE A 112 3.29 -0.56 7.01
C ILE A 112 2.33 -0.10 5.91
N VAL A 113 1.07 -0.55 6.00
CA VAL A 113 0.03 -0.29 4.99
C VAL A 113 -0.71 1.03 5.24
N GLY A 114 -0.92 1.41 6.51
CA GLY A 114 -1.61 2.64 6.91
C GLY A 114 -0.77 3.91 6.77
#